data_AF-A0A151X054-F1
#
_entry.id   AF-A0A151X054-F1
#
_cell.length_a   1.000
_cell.length_b   1.000
_cell.length_c   1.000
_cell.angle_alpha   90.00
_cell.angle_beta   90.00
_cell.angle_gamma   90.00
#
_symmetry.space_group_name_H-M   'P 1'
#
loop_
_entity.id
_entity.type
_entity.pdbx_description
1 polymer ?
#
loop_
_entity_poly.entity_id
_entity_poly.type
_entity_poly.pdbx_seq_one_letter_code
_entity_poly.pdbx_strand_id
1 'polypeptide(L)'
;MKTAGGFLLLMALLPLTTQEKVTGDACSCAVFPVPGTKSIIEHSLQYNMSCDEEGAEKCQQLCIALAESVRDKAPMLICEKLNTHVENLKVAVYMKPCNMALWTSTGLESTEPICCHEGKAVICDEAMSIIEN
;
A
#
# COMPACT_ATOMS: atom_id res chain seq x y z
N MET A 1 -36.23 57.87 -24.09
CA MET A 1 -34.77 58.09 -23.92
C MET A 1 -34.40 57.75 -22.49
N LYS A 2 -33.47 56.79 -22.31
CA LYS A 2 -32.53 56.60 -21.16
C LYS A 2 -33.10 56.31 -19.75
N THR A 3 -33.08 55.02 -19.34
CA THR A 3 -32.12 54.34 -18.42
C THR A 3 -32.53 54.46 -16.93
N ALA A 4 -33.01 53.40 -16.28
CA ALA A 4 -32.28 52.25 -15.70
C ALA A 4 -31.56 52.58 -14.38
N GLY A 5 -31.73 51.70 -13.38
CA GLY A 5 -30.72 51.52 -12.32
C GLY A 5 -31.28 51.51 -10.90
N GLY A 6 -31.40 50.33 -10.30
CA GLY A 6 -31.72 50.20 -8.88
C GLY A 6 -31.85 48.77 -8.36
N PHE A 7 -31.07 47.80 -8.86
CA PHE A 7 -30.93 46.50 -8.22
C PHE A 7 -29.60 46.46 -7.47
N LEU A 8 -29.66 46.52 -6.14
CA LEU A 8 -28.54 46.29 -5.23
C LEU A 8 -28.12 44.82 -5.31
N LEU A 9 -27.13 44.51 -6.16
CA LEU A 9 -26.40 43.25 -6.15
C LEU A 9 -25.03 43.49 -5.51
N LEU A 10 -25.00 43.51 -4.19
CA LEU A 10 -23.77 43.38 -3.40
C LEU A 10 -23.56 41.90 -3.07
N MET A 11 -23.03 41.15 -4.04
CA MET A 11 -22.51 39.79 -3.83
C MET A 11 -21.09 39.74 -4.38
N ALA A 12 -20.16 40.34 -3.64
CA ALA A 12 -18.73 40.33 -3.90
C ALA A 12 -18.08 40.67 -2.54
N LEU A 13 -17.17 39.93 -1.93
CA LEU A 13 -16.31 38.82 -2.33
C LEU A 13 -16.14 37.96 -1.06
N LEU A 14 -16.78 36.80 -0.98
CA LEU A 14 -16.26 35.78 -0.07
C LEU A 14 -15.04 35.19 -0.79
N PRO A 15 -13.83 35.25 -0.23
CA PRO A 15 -12.78 34.39 -0.74
C PRO A 15 -13.32 32.98 -0.55
N LEU A 16 -13.64 32.31 -1.66
CA LEU A 16 -13.62 30.85 -1.66
C LEU A 16 -12.19 30.52 -1.27
N THR A 17 -11.95 30.35 0.02
CA THR A 17 -10.87 29.48 0.46
C THR A 17 -11.29 28.13 -0.06
N THR A 18 -10.94 27.83 -1.32
CA THR A 18 -10.67 26.47 -1.73
C THR A 18 -9.69 25.99 -0.70
N GLN A 19 -10.21 25.30 0.31
CA GLN A 19 -9.39 24.47 1.15
C GLN A 19 -8.80 23.50 0.15
N GLU A 20 -7.57 23.77 -0.29
CA GLU A 20 -6.74 22.78 -0.94
C GLU A 20 -6.78 21.63 0.04
N LYS A 21 -7.56 20.60 -0.30
CA LYS A 21 -7.55 19.37 0.44
C LYS A 21 -6.09 18.97 0.33
N VAL A 22 -5.34 19.12 1.41
CA VAL A 22 -4.02 18.53 1.55
C VAL A 22 -4.31 17.04 1.50
N THR A 23 -4.41 16.50 0.30
CA THR A 23 -4.34 15.08 0.04
C THR A 23 -2.89 14.76 0.32
N GLY A 24 -2.56 14.59 1.61
CA GLY A 24 -1.23 14.18 2.03
C GLY A 24 -0.85 12.98 1.17
N ASP A 25 0.15 13.18 0.32
CA ASP A 25 0.58 12.20 -0.65
C ASP A 25 1.09 10.97 0.12
N ALA A 26 0.23 9.95 0.17
CA ALA A 26 0.34 8.87 1.13
C ALA A 26 1.45 7.88 0.75
N CYS A 27 2.31 7.52 1.72
CA CYS A 27 3.14 6.34 1.59
C CYS A 27 2.24 5.09 1.59
N SER A 28 2.32 4.27 0.55
CA SER A 28 1.62 2.98 0.51
C SER A 28 2.60 1.83 0.55
N CYS A 29 2.26 0.79 1.30
CA CYS A 29 3.02 -0.45 1.45
C CYS A 29 2.20 -1.60 0.89
N ALA A 30 2.84 -2.55 0.24
CA ALA A 30 2.17 -3.73 -0.28
C ALA A 30 3.03 -4.99 -0.20
N VAL A 31 2.38 -6.13 -0.11
CA VAL A 31 3.01 -7.46 -0.14
C VAL A 31 2.66 -8.10 -1.47
N PHE A 32 3.68 -8.48 -2.24
CA PHE A 32 3.52 -9.18 -3.52
C PHE A 32 4.17 -10.55 -3.47
N PRO A 33 3.58 -11.56 -4.15
CA PRO A 33 4.27 -12.84 -4.36
C PRO A 33 5.36 -12.71 -5.43
N VAL A 34 5.06 -11.95 -6.50
CA VAL A 34 5.96 -11.63 -7.61
C VAL A 34 5.68 -10.20 -8.05
N PRO A 35 6.70 -9.37 -8.36
CA PRO A 35 6.49 -8.03 -8.90
C PRO A 35 5.63 -8.06 -10.17
N GLY A 36 4.75 -7.05 -10.32
CA GLY A 36 3.86 -6.91 -11.48
C GLY A 36 2.56 -7.72 -11.43
N THR A 37 2.34 -8.51 -10.38
CA THR A 37 1.07 -9.20 -10.13
C THR A 37 0.14 -8.38 -9.23
N LYS A 38 -1.00 -8.93 -8.80
CA LYS A 38 -1.86 -8.28 -7.82
C LYS A 38 -1.22 -8.38 -6.42
N SER A 39 -1.24 -7.30 -5.65
CA SER A 39 -0.85 -7.32 -4.25
C SER A 39 -1.77 -8.22 -3.43
N ILE A 40 -1.20 -8.91 -2.44
CA ILE A 40 -1.96 -9.71 -1.47
C ILE A 40 -2.55 -8.75 -0.43
N ILE A 41 -1.67 -7.96 0.18
CA ILE A 41 -2.00 -6.94 1.17
C ILE A 41 -1.52 -5.60 0.63
N GLU A 42 -2.35 -4.57 0.77
CA GLU A 42 -2.00 -3.18 0.49
C GLU A 42 -2.49 -2.32 1.65
N HIS A 43 -1.65 -1.38 2.08
CA HIS A 43 -1.94 -0.49 3.18
C HIS A 43 -1.35 0.90 2.91
N SER A 44 -2.20 1.93 2.88
CA SER A 44 -1.78 3.32 2.79
C SER A 44 -1.64 3.92 4.19
N LEU A 45 -0.45 4.44 4.48
CA LEU A 45 -0.14 5.09 5.74
C LEU A 45 -0.71 6.52 5.75
N GLN A 46 -1.37 6.88 6.84
CA GLN A 46 -1.81 8.26 7.09
C GLN A 46 -0.67 9.08 7.69
N TYR A 47 0.35 9.33 6.89
CA TYR A 47 1.53 10.10 7.27
C TYR A 47 1.85 11.14 6.20
N ASN A 48 2.00 12.39 6.60
CA ASN A 48 2.40 13.46 5.71
C ASN A 48 3.91 13.41 5.51
N MET A 49 4.33 13.16 4.28
CA MET A 49 5.75 13.19 3.88
C MET A 49 5.92 14.06 2.64
N SER A 50 7.15 14.47 2.38
CA SER A 50 7.54 15.11 1.13
C SER A 50 7.50 14.08 -0.03
N CYS A 51 7.36 14.56 -1.27
CA CYS A 51 7.46 13.74 -2.48
C CYS A 51 8.82 13.94 -3.17
N ASP A 52 9.87 13.88 -2.37
CA ASP A 52 11.27 13.92 -2.78
C ASP A 52 11.99 12.64 -2.33
N GLU A 53 13.31 12.60 -2.53
CA GLU A 53 14.15 11.46 -2.15
C GLU A 53 14.06 11.16 -0.64
N GLU A 54 14.09 12.19 0.20
CA GLU A 54 13.93 12.04 1.66
C GLU A 54 12.57 11.41 2.01
N GLY A 55 11.50 11.82 1.33
CA GLY A 55 10.18 11.23 1.49
C GLY A 55 10.11 9.78 1.04
N ALA A 56 10.78 9.43 -0.07
CA ALA A 56 10.88 8.05 -0.55
C ALA A 56 11.64 7.16 0.44
N GLU A 57 12.76 7.62 0.98
CA GLU A 57 13.53 6.90 2.00
C GLU A 57 12.70 6.67 3.27
N LYS A 58 11.99 7.70 3.74
CA LYS A 58 11.07 7.57 4.89
C LYS A 58 9.95 6.59 4.62
N CYS A 59 9.35 6.62 3.42
CA CYS A 59 8.32 5.66 3.04
C CYS A 59 8.85 4.22 3.06
N GLN A 60 10.08 4.01 2.58
CA GLN A 60 10.73 2.71 2.63
C GLN A 60 10.90 2.23 4.07
N GLN A 61 11.45 3.07 4.94
CA GLN A 61 11.66 2.74 6.36
C GLN A 61 10.34 2.42 7.07
N LEU A 62 9.28 3.19 6.80
CA LEU A 62 7.97 2.94 7.38
C LEU A 62 7.37 1.62 6.92
N CYS A 63 7.48 1.28 5.63
CA CYS A 63 6.98 0.01 5.12
C CYS A 63 7.76 -1.19 5.67
N ILE A 64 9.08 -1.07 5.81
CA ILE A 64 9.92 -2.09 6.46
C ILE A 64 9.51 -2.25 7.92
N ALA A 65 9.44 -1.16 8.68
CA ALA A 65 9.08 -1.19 10.09
C ALA A 65 7.68 -1.80 10.31
N LEU A 66 6.71 -1.45 9.46
CA LEU A 66 5.37 -2.05 9.51
C LEU A 66 5.43 -3.56 9.28
N ALA A 67 6.11 -4.00 8.22
CA ALA A 67 6.24 -5.41 7.91
C ALA A 67 6.96 -6.20 9.03
N GLU A 68 8.03 -5.65 9.59
CA GLU A 68 8.76 -6.26 10.70
C GLU A 68 7.89 -6.33 11.97
N SER A 69 7.08 -5.31 12.26
CA SER A 69 6.20 -5.28 13.44
C SER A 69 5.15 -6.40 13.45
N VAL A 70 4.84 -6.96 12.29
CA VAL A 70 3.89 -8.07 12.13
C VAL A 70 4.55 -9.35 11.64
N ARG A 71 5.88 -9.42 11.58
CA ARG A 71 6.63 -10.54 10.97
C ARG A 71 6.15 -11.91 11.46
N ASP A 72 6.03 -12.07 12.78
CA ASP A 72 5.66 -13.36 13.39
C ASP A 72 4.20 -13.76 13.09
N LYS A 73 3.35 -12.80 12.71
CA LYS A 73 1.95 -13.00 12.32
C LYS A 73 1.75 -12.96 10.80
N ALA A 74 2.79 -12.62 10.04
CA ALA A 74 2.68 -12.36 8.61
C ALA A 74 2.15 -13.58 7.83
N PRO A 75 2.61 -14.84 8.08
CA PRO A 75 2.06 -16.00 7.39
C PRO A 75 0.54 -16.14 7.58
N MET A 76 0.05 -15.94 8.82
CA MET A 76 -1.37 -15.99 9.13
C MET A 76 -2.15 -14.91 8.39
N LEU A 77 -1.70 -13.65 8.45
CA LEU A 77 -2.36 -12.53 7.77
C LEU A 77 -2.39 -12.69 6.24
N ILE A 78 -1.30 -13.21 5.66
CA ILE A 78 -1.18 -13.48 4.23
C ILE A 78 -2.14 -14.59 3.82
N CYS A 79 -2.16 -15.71 4.54
CA CYS A 79 -3.05 -16.83 4.22
C CYS A 79 -4.51 -16.45 4.38
N GLU A 80 -4.89 -15.73 5.45
CA GLU A 80 -6.26 -15.23 5.65
C GLU A 80 -6.70 -14.34 4.47
N LYS A 81 -5.79 -13.49 3.99
CA LYS A 81 -6.07 -12.59 2.88
C LYS A 81 -6.19 -13.30 1.54
N LEU A 82 -5.39 -14.34 1.31
CA LEU A 82 -5.42 -15.15 0.10
C LEU A 82 -6.65 -16.08 0.07
N ASN A 83 -7.01 -16.65 1.22
CA ASN A 83 -8.13 -17.57 1.40
C ASN A 83 -8.18 -18.70 0.34
N THR A 84 -7.01 -19.24 -0.01
CA THR A 84 -6.86 -20.33 -0.98
C THR A 84 -5.71 -21.25 -0.58
N HIS A 85 -5.62 -22.41 -1.23
CA HIS A 85 -4.50 -23.32 -1.06
C HIS A 85 -3.29 -22.82 -1.86
N VAL A 86 -2.14 -22.64 -1.20
CA VAL A 86 -0.87 -22.22 -1.81
C VAL A 86 0.28 -22.92 -1.10
N GLU A 87 1.19 -23.49 -1.88
CA GLU A 87 2.43 -24.11 -1.37
C GLU A 87 3.64 -23.24 -1.70
N ASN A 88 4.62 -23.24 -0.81
CA ASN A 88 5.93 -22.63 -0.98
C ASN A 88 5.92 -21.16 -1.43
N LEU A 89 4.94 -20.37 -0.96
CA LEU A 89 4.80 -18.97 -1.30
C LEU A 89 5.98 -18.16 -0.77
N LYS A 90 6.65 -17.46 -1.68
CA LYS A 90 7.58 -16.38 -1.34
C LYS A 90 6.90 -15.05 -1.58
N VAL A 91 7.16 -14.08 -0.70
CA VAL A 91 6.63 -12.72 -0.82
C VAL A 91 7.70 -11.69 -0.57
N ALA A 92 7.50 -10.50 -1.13
CA ALA A 92 8.35 -9.34 -0.93
C ALA A 92 7.51 -8.10 -0.62
N VAL A 93 8.10 -7.17 0.13
CA VAL A 93 7.48 -5.91 0.53
C VAL A 93 7.87 -4.81 -0.47
N TYR A 94 6.87 -4.06 -0.87
CA TYR A 94 6.99 -2.95 -1.81
C TYR A 94 6.45 -1.68 -1.18
N MET A 95 6.99 -0.56 -1.63
CA MET A 95 6.51 0.77 -1.29
C MET A 95 6.06 1.51 -2.55
N LYS A 96 5.17 2.47 -2.36
CA LYS A 96 4.79 3.47 -3.35
C LYS A 96 4.70 4.80 -2.62
N PRO A 97 5.75 5.63 -2.71
CA PRO A 97 5.70 6.95 -2.11
C PRO A 97 4.80 7.85 -2.97
N CYS A 98 3.93 8.61 -2.32
CA CYS A 98 3.04 9.53 -3.00
C CYS A 98 2.19 8.82 -4.08
N ASN A 99 1.77 9.56 -5.11
CA ASN A 99 0.99 9.02 -6.22
C ASN A 99 1.86 8.48 -7.36
N MET A 100 3.02 7.89 -7.06
CA MET A 100 3.86 7.25 -8.08
C MET A 100 3.09 6.12 -8.80
N ALA A 101 3.39 5.94 -10.09
CA ALA A 101 2.68 4.96 -10.92
C ALA A 101 3.13 3.51 -10.64
N LEU A 102 4.36 3.31 -10.18
CA LEU A 102 4.98 2.00 -10.02
C LEU A 102 5.32 1.71 -8.56
N TRP A 103 5.20 0.45 -8.18
CA TRP A 103 5.68 -0.07 -6.90
C TRP A 103 7.19 -0.28 -6.97
N THR A 104 7.88 0.07 -5.88
CA THR A 104 9.33 -0.09 -5.73
C THR A 104 9.60 -1.08 -4.62
N SER A 105 10.51 -2.03 -4.83
CA SER A 105 10.90 -2.99 -3.80
C SER A 105 11.56 -2.27 -2.62
N THR A 106 11.24 -2.69 -1.39
CA THR A 106 11.97 -2.22 -0.20
C THR A 106 13.23 -3.03 0.08
N GLY A 107 13.43 -4.15 -0.62
CA GLY A 107 14.48 -5.14 -0.35
C GLY A 107 14.14 -6.15 0.74
N LEU A 108 12.97 -6.04 1.38
CA LEU A 108 12.52 -6.98 2.41
C LEU A 108 11.69 -8.11 1.79
N GLU A 109 12.10 -9.35 2.02
CA GLU A 109 11.47 -10.55 1.49
C GLU A 109 11.28 -11.62 2.57
N SER A 110 10.37 -12.57 2.34
CA SER A 110 10.15 -13.71 3.25
C SER A 110 11.35 -14.66 3.24
N THR A 111 11.99 -14.82 4.40
CA THR A 111 13.12 -15.75 4.59
C THR A 111 12.68 -17.20 4.43
N GLU A 112 11.54 -17.56 4.99
CA GLU A 112 10.94 -18.89 4.90
C GLU A 112 9.77 -18.92 3.91
N PRO A 113 9.48 -20.06 3.25
CA PRO A 113 8.28 -20.20 2.45
C PRO A 113 7.03 -20.17 3.33
N ILE A 114 5.92 -19.66 2.78
CA ILE A 114 4.61 -19.63 3.42
C ILE A 114 3.72 -20.67 2.73
N CYS A 115 3.07 -21.52 3.52
CA CYS A 115 2.08 -22.46 3.02
C CYS A 115 0.72 -22.16 3.62
N CYS A 116 -0.30 -22.11 2.78
CA CYS A 116 -1.65 -21.72 3.13
C CYS A 116 -2.61 -22.85 2.76
N HIS A 117 -3.33 -23.40 3.72
CA HIS A 117 -4.40 -24.38 3.49
C HIS A 117 -5.72 -23.78 3.98
N GLU A 118 -6.68 -23.58 3.07
CA GLU A 118 -8.00 -23.01 3.39
C GLU A 118 -7.91 -21.68 4.19
N GLY A 119 -6.98 -20.81 3.76
CA GLY A 119 -6.75 -19.52 4.40
C GLY A 119 -5.99 -19.56 5.74
N LYS A 120 -5.49 -20.73 6.17
CA LYS A 120 -4.68 -20.88 7.38
C LYS A 120 -3.22 -21.14 7.04
N ALA A 121 -2.33 -20.50 7.78
CA ALA A 121 -0.90 -20.79 7.68
C ALA A 121 -0.59 -22.17 8.28
N VAL A 122 0.17 -22.98 7.54
CA VAL A 122 0.65 -24.31 7.94
C VAL A 122 2.16 -24.40 7.71
N ILE A 123 2.79 -25.42 8.29
CA ILE A 123 4.20 -25.73 8.00
C ILE A 123 4.27 -26.27 6.58
N CYS A 124 5.17 -25.72 5.76
CA CYS A 124 5.43 -26.23 4.42
C CYS A 124 6.05 -27.62 4.48
N ASP A 125 5.48 -28.58 3.76
CA ASP A 125 6.08 -29.90 3.60
C ASP A 125 7.13 -29.85 2.48
N GLU A 126 8.41 -29.87 2.86
CA GLU A 126 9.53 -29.85 1.91
C GLU A 126 9.46 -31.05 0.93
N ALA A 127 8.81 -32.16 1.32
CA ALA A 127 8.72 -33.38 0.52
C ALA A 127 7.70 -33.32 -0.63
N MET A 128 6.74 -32.38 -0.60
CA MET A 128 5.75 -32.23 -1.67
C MET A 128 6.28 -31.48 -2.89
N SER A 129 7.46 -30.84 -2.79
CA SER A 129 8.08 -30.10 -3.90
C SER A 129 8.70 -31.01 -4.99
N ILE A 130 8.80 -32.32 -4.75
CA ILE A 130 9.48 -33.27 -5.65
C ILE A 130 8.49 -34.00 -6.58
N ILE A 131 7.17 -33.86 -6.39
CA ILE A 131 6.20 -34.63 -7.17
C ILE A 131 5.24 -33.69 -7.92
N GLU A 132 5.71 -33.07 -9.00
CA GLU A 132 4.83 -32.66 -10.10
C GLU A 132 5.60 -32.57 -11.44
N ASN A 133 5.62 -33.73 -12.11
CA ASN A 133 5.60 -34.05 -13.56
C ASN A 133 6.55 -33.35 -14.55
#